data_AF-A0A428VYW8-F1
#
_entry.id   AF-A0A428VYW8-F1
#
_cell.length_a   1.000
_cell.length_b   1.000
_cell.length_c   1.000
_cell.angle_alpha   90.00
_cell.angle_beta   90.00
_cell.angle_gamma   90.00
#
_symmetry.space_group_name_H-M   'P 1'
#
loop_
_entity.id
_entity.type
_entity.pdbx_description
1 polymer ?
#
loop_
_entity_poly.entity_id
_entity_poly.type
_entity_poly.pdbx_seq_one_letter_code
_entity_poly.pdbx_strand_id
1 'polypeptide(L)' 'THLAEIEATIDDTYFCWYGPTTDTGDAYFRVTGPRVIIEYSPQSMGGSAADHIHGIYRDPKNEYGAAITG' A
#
# COMPACT_ATOMS: atom_id res chain seq x y z
N THR A 1 5.50 -9.83 -18.07
CA THR A 1 4.16 -9.39 -17.65
C THR A 1 4.33 -8.55 -16.40
N HIS A 2 3.34 -7.73 -16.02
CA HIS A 2 3.44 -6.92 -14.79
C HIS A 2 3.72 -7.76 -13.54
N LEU A 3 3.14 -8.97 -13.46
CA LEU A 3 3.41 -9.92 -12.38
C LEU A 3 4.89 -10.35 -12.34
N ALA A 4 5.49 -10.70 -13.49
CA ALA A 4 6.89 -11.14 -13.55
C ALA A 4 7.87 -10.05 -13.09
N GLU A 5 7.53 -8.77 -13.29
CA GLU A 5 8.35 -7.64 -12.81
C GLU A 5 8.27 -7.48 -11.29
N ILE A 6 7.09 -7.70 -10.69
CA ILE A 6 6.93 -7.74 -9.23
C ILE A 6 7.68 -8.93 -8.65
N GLU A 7 7.52 -10.13 -9.23
CA GLU A 7 8.22 -11.36 -8.80
C GLU A 7 9.75 -11.18 -8.84
N ALA A 8 10.27 -10.51 -9.86
CA ALA A 8 11.70 -10.23 -9.98
C ALA A 8 12.26 -9.29 -8.90
N THR A 9 11.41 -8.61 -8.13
CA THR A 9 11.80 -7.66 -7.07
C THR A 9 11.19 -8.01 -5.70
N ILE A 10 10.71 -9.24 -5.54
CA ILE A 10 10.00 -9.66 -4.33
C ILE A 10 10.91 -9.65 -3.10
N ASP A 11 12.21 -9.93 -3.27
CA ASP A 11 13.19 -9.92 -2.18
C ASP A 11 13.42 -8.51 -1.60
N ASP A 12 13.12 -7.46 -2.37
CA ASP A 12 13.17 -6.06 -1.95
C ASP A 12 11.78 -5.50 -1.60
N THR A 13 10.79 -6.38 -1.41
CA THR A 13 9.42 -6.00 -1.07
C THR A 13 9.13 -6.28 0.41
N TYR A 14 8.68 -5.27 1.13
CA TYR A 14 8.49 -5.31 2.58
C TYR A 14 7.03 -5.15 2.96
N PHE A 15 6.66 -5.83 4.04
CA PHE A 15 5.35 -5.70 4.67
C PHE A 15 5.45 -4.90 5.97
N CYS A 16 4.53 -3.96 6.14
CA CYS A 16 4.35 -3.17 7.35
C CYS A 16 2.92 -3.37 7.88
N TRP A 17 2.81 -3.49 9.19
CA TRP A 17 1.54 -3.59 9.92
C TRP A 17 1.51 -2.58 11.06
N TYR A 18 0.34 -2.00 11.28
CA TYR A 18 0.05 -1.21 12.47
C TYR A 18 -1.38 -1.48 12.93
N GLY A 19 -1.57 -1.73 14.22
CA GLY A 19 -2.87 -2.02 14.81
C GLY A 19 -2.95 -3.42 15.43
N PRO A 20 -4.15 -3.82 15.90
CA PRO A 20 -4.35 -5.08 16.62
C PRO A 20 -4.03 -6.31 15.76
N THR A 21 -3.45 -7.37 16.34
CA THR A 21 -3.17 -8.64 15.61
C THR A 21 -4.13 -9.77 15.96
N THR A 22 -4.97 -9.61 17.00
CA THR A 22 -5.88 -10.63 17.52
C THR A 22 -7.34 -10.21 17.53
N ASP A 23 -7.61 -8.90 17.50
CA ASP A 23 -8.95 -8.33 17.57
C ASP A 23 -9.33 -7.63 16.26
N THR A 24 -10.62 -7.47 16.00
CA THR A 24 -11.12 -6.62 14.91
C THR A 24 -10.96 -5.16 15.30
N GLY A 25 -10.31 -4.34 14.46
CA GLY A 25 -10.12 -2.92 14.72
C GLY A 25 -9.43 -2.17 13.57
N ASP A 26 -9.05 -0.93 13.84
CA ASP A 26 -8.43 0.02 12.89
C ASP A 26 -6.99 -0.39 12.53
N ALA A 27 -6.85 -1.48 11.76
CA ALA A 27 -5.57 -1.96 11.28
C ALA A 27 -5.16 -1.24 9.99
N TYR A 28 -3.90 -0.83 9.95
CA TYR A 28 -3.21 -0.33 8.77
C TYR A 28 -2.23 -1.39 8.28
N PHE A 29 -2.13 -1.55 6.97
CA PHE A 29 -1.03 -2.30 6.40
C PHE A 29 -0.53 -1.67 5.11
N ARG A 30 0.74 -1.94 4.82
CA ARG A 30 1.36 -1.55 3.55
C ARG A 30 2.32 -2.63 3.06
N VAL A 31 2.23 -2.92 1.77
CA VAL A 31 3.26 -3.62 1.01
C VAL A 31 4.03 -2.57 0.23
N THR A 32 5.35 -2.54 0.34
CA THR A 32 6.21 -1.56 -0.34
C THR A 32 7.40 -2.26 -0.96
N GLY A 33 7.49 -2.20 -2.29
CA GLY A 33 8.63 -2.70 -3.05
C GLY A 33 8.93 -1.84 -4.27
N PRO A 34 9.97 -2.17 -5.05
CA PRO A 34 10.42 -1.35 -6.18
C PRO A 34 9.42 -1.21 -7.32
N ARG A 35 8.50 -2.17 -7.48
CA ARG A 35 7.51 -2.25 -8.57
C ARG A 35 6.06 -2.18 -8.09
N VAL A 36 5.84 -2.21 -6.78
CA VAL A 36 4.49 -2.23 -6.21
C VAL A 36 4.42 -1.56 -4.84
N ILE A 37 3.43 -0.69 -4.67
CA ILE A 37 2.96 -0.20 -3.38
C ILE A 37 1.48 -0.57 -3.28
N ILE A 38 1.10 -1.25 -2.20
CA ILE A 38 -0.29 -1.49 -1.82
C ILE A 38 -0.45 -0.93 -0.42
N GLU A 39 -1.44 -0.06 -0.20
CA GLU A 39 -1.74 0.49 1.12
C GLU A 39 -3.22 0.30 1.44
N TYR A 40 -3.47 -0.05 2.70
CA TYR A 40 -4.78 -0.04 3.32
C TYR A 40 -4.69 0.83 4.58
N SER A 41 -5.47 1.91 4.60
CA SER A 41 -5.42 2.91 5.67
C SER A 41 -6.83 3.33 6.06
N PRO A 42 -7.38 2.80 7.17
CA PRO A 42 -8.56 3.37 7.82
C PRO A 42 -8.30 4.84 8.22
N GLN A 43 -9.29 5.71 8.04
CA GLN A 43 -9.18 7.14 8.35
C GLN A 43 -10.40 7.61 9.16
N SER A 44 -10.17 8.18 10.35
CA SER A 44 -11.28 8.73 11.15
C SER A 44 -11.75 10.07 10.56
N MET A 45 -13.06 10.16 10.28
CA MET A 45 -13.74 11.40 9.91
C MET A 45 -14.69 11.86 11.02
N GLY A 46 -14.25 11.74 12.29
CA GLY A 46 -15.07 12.03 13.47
C GLY A 46 -15.85 10.83 14.03
N GLY A 47 -15.54 9.62 13.56
CA GLY A 47 -16.11 8.34 14.00
C GLY A 47 -15.08 7.21 13.92
N SER A 48 -15.55 5.96 13.82
CA SER A 48 -14.69 4.79 13.62
C SER A 48 -13.86 4.95 12.35
N ALA A 49 -12.54 4.70 12.39
CA ALA A 49 -11.71 4.80 11.19
C ALA A 49 -12.00 3.66 10.21
N ALA A 50 -12.40 2.49 10.71
CA ALA A 50 -12.83 1.36 9.90
C ALA A 50 -14.03 1.65 8.97
N ASP A 51 -14.82 2.71 9.24
CA ASP A 51 -15.97 3.10 8.41
C ASP A 51 -15.56 3.91 7.17
N HIS A 52 -14.29 4.33 7.08
CA HIS A 52 -13.78 5.10 5.94
C HIS A 52 -12.36 4.68 5.60
N ILE A 53 -12.27 3.75 4.65
CA ILE A 53 -11.01 3.15 4.23
C ILE A 53 -10.43 3.90 3.03
N HIS A 54 -9.16 4.27 3.13
CA HIS A 54 -8.34 4.65 1.98
C HIS A 54 -7.53 3.44 1.53
N GLY A 55 -7.55 3.19 0.22
CA GLY A 55 -6.81 2.09 -0.38
C GLY A 55 -6.07 2.59 -1.61
N ILE A 56 -4.83 2.12 -1.79
CA ILE A 56 -4.05 2.48 -2.97
C ILE A 56 -3.31 1.27 -3.53
N TYR A 57 -3.14 1.30 -4.85
CA TYR A 57 -2.19 0.50 -5.58
C TYR A 57 -1.39 1.43 -6.49
N ARG A 58 -0.06 1.31 -6.48
CA ARG A 58 0.83 2.07 -7.37
C ARG A 58 2.00 1.22 -7.83
N ASP A 59 2.51 1.50 -9.03
CA ASP A 59 3.83 1.08 -9.48
C ASP A 59 4.76 2.31 -9.43
N PRO A 60 5.74 2.37 -8.50
CA PRO A 60 6.65 3.52 -8.35
C PRO A 60 7.44 3.91 -9.60
N LYS A 61 7.51 3.03 -10.60
CA LYS A 61 8.22 3.24 -11.86
C LYS A 61 7.30 3.56 -13.03
N ASN A 62 5.98 3.47 -12.84
CA ASN A 62 4.97 3.79 -13.84
C ASN A 62 3.94 4.78 -13.25
N GLU A 63 4.45 5.80 -12.58
CA GLU A 63 3.63 6.82 -11.96
C GLU A 63 3.08 7.80 -13.00
N TYR A 64 1.81 8.20 -12.82
CA TYR A 64 1.22 9.23 -13.65
C TYR A 64 2.04 10.53 -13.54
N GLY A 65 2.45 11.08 -14.68
CA GLY A 65 3.23 12.31 -14.74
C GLY A 65 4.73 12.14 -14.43
N ALA A 66 5.23 10.91 -14.19
CA ALA A 66 6.66 10.67 -13.95
C ALA A 66 7.57 11.18 -15.08
N ALA A 67 7.07 11.21 -16.32
CA ALA A 67 7.80 11.72 -17.47
C ALA A 67 7.92 13.25 -17.53
N ILE A 68 7.24 14.00 -16.65
CA ILE A 68 7.16 15.47 -16.67
C ILE A 68 8.12 16.09 -15.64
N THR A 69 8.62 15.29 -14.69
CA THR A 69 9.65 15.71 -13.73
C THR A 69 11.02 15.39 -14.31
N GLY A 70 11.67 16.40 -14.90
CA GLY A 70 13.07 16.36 -15.38
C GLY A 70 14.07 16.71 -14.29
#